data_AF-A0A1Z4VLY5-F1
#
_entry.id   AF-A0A1Z4VLY5-F1
#
_cell.length_a   1.000
_cell.length_b   1.000
_cell.length_c   1.000
_cell.angle_alpha   90.00
_cell.angle_beta   90.00
_cell.angle_gamma   90.00
#
_symmetry.space_group_name_H-M   'P 1'
#
loop_
_entity.id
_entity.type
_entity.pdbx_description
1 polymer ?
#
loop_
_entity_poly.entity_id
_entity_poly.type
_entity_poly.pdbx_seq_one_letter_code
_entity_poly.pdbx_strand_id
1 'polypeptide(L)'
;MPPTQRQSVLPTAERLLRRQPPVLAGSETLALDRRNIFILPTATGLGFVLLLLLLLLGAINYNNNLVFALTFLLAGVGVMAMLQTWRNLAGVRLELATAAPVQCGRPARFTLTARADGMRTGLALDSDGTAPVWFDIPAEAPARVHLDLPTRRRGWLRPGRIRLFTRYPLGLFHCWTHVSLSARTWVWPAPADTGGAPPQAGRRPSEDGTQGRGQDDFRGFRTYHPGDSLRLVDWKAYAREQGLQIKEFGGDRSVDYWLDFNALAEHDTEARLRRLVRWVLELDRDQQRYGLRLPGMEITLGRGPDQRERCLQALALFGVSD
;
A
#
# COMPACT_ATOMS: atom_id res chain seq x y z
N MET A 1 0.19 5.41 31.34
CA MET A 1 0.48 6.46 30.35
C MET A 1 -0.78 6.69 29.53
N PRO A 2 -1.60 7.70 29.84
CA PRO A 2 -2.85 7.92 29.13
C PRO A 2 -2.58 8.52 27.74
N PRO A 3 -3.39 8.17 26.72
CA PRO A 3 -3.24 8.70 25.37
C PRO A 3 -3.54 10.20 25.37
N THR A 4 -2.60 10.97 24.85
CA THR A 4 -2.68 12.43 24.76
C THR A 4 -3.91 12.82 23.97
N GLN A 5 -4.79 13.52 24.67
CA GLN A 5 -6.05 14.10 24.22
C GLN A 5 -5.89 14.77 22.84
N ARG A 6 -6.65 14.31 21.84
CA ARG A 6 -6.82 14.97 20.53
C ARG A 6 -7.41 16.37 20.76
N GLN A 7 -6.55 17.37 20.90
CA GLN A 7 -6.97 18.77 20.81
C GLN A 7 -6.94 19.21 19.35
N SER A 8 -7.98 18.82 18.62
CA SER A 8 -8.35 19.41 17.33
C SER A 8 -9.13 20.70 17.58
N VAL A 9 -8.42 21.79 17.85
CA VAL A 9 -9.02 23.14 18.03
C VAL A 9 -9.19 23.86 16.67
N LEU A 10 -8.80 23.23 15.56
CA LEU A 10 -8.80 23.85 14.23
C LEU A 10 -9.88 23.38 13.22
N PRO A 11 -10.98 22.68 13.56
CA PRO A 11 -11.93 22.20 12.53
C PRO A 11 -12.69 23.35 11.82
N THR A 12 -12.81 24.52 12.46
CA THR A 12 -13.65 25.62 11.94
C THR A 12 -12.93 26.48 10.89
N ALA A 13 -11.62 26.72 11.06
CA ALA A 13 -10.82 27.51 10.12
C ALA A 13 -10.57 26.76 8.80
N GLU A 14 -10.46 25.42 8.85
CA GLU A 14 -10.25 24.57 7.68
C GLU A 14 -11.44 24.53 6.72
N ARG A 15 -12.67 24.74 7.23
CA ARG A 15 -13.89 24.79 6.40
C ARG A 15 -13.98 26.02 5.50
N LEU A 16 -13.39 27.14 5.93
CA LEU A 16 -13.45 28.43 5.22
C LEU A 16 -12.39 28.57 4.12
N LEU A 17 -11.35 27.72 4.14
CA LEU A 17 -10.22 27.80 3.22
C LEU A 17 -10.30 26.72 2.12
N ARG A 18 -11.45 26.67 1.42
CA ARG A 18 -11.65 25.86 0.21
C ARG A 18 -10.92 26.47 -0.99
N ARG A 19 -9.59 26.54 -0.93
CA ARG A 19 -8.76 26.60 -2.14
C ARG A 19 -8.50 25.18 -2.60
N GLN A 20 -8.58 24.93 -3.90
CA GLN A 20 -8.24 23.64 -4.48
C GLN A 20 -6.79 23.31 -4.08
N PRO A 21 -6.55 22.22 -3.32
CA PRO A 21 -5.19 21.84 -2.97
C PRO A 21 -4.41 21.49 -4.24
N PRO A 22 -3.11 21.75 -4.28
CA PRO A 22 -2.27 21.28 -5.36
C PRO A 22 -2.38 19.75 -5.47
N VAL A 23 -2.56 19.27 -6.71
CA VAL A 23 -2.67 17.86 -7.03
C VAL A 23 -1.29 17.34 -7.36
N LEU A 24 -0.92 16.25 -6.72
CA LEU A 24 0.32 15.52 -6.99
C LEU A 24 -0.03 14.32 -7.88
N ALA A 25 0.28 14.45 -9.18
CA ALA A 25 0.17 13.40 -10.18
C ALA A 25 1.29 12.37 -10.03
N GLY A 26 1.03 11.09 -10.32
CA GLY A 26 2.04 10.03 -10.18
C GLY A 26 3.32 10.35 -10.94
N SER A 27 4.47 10.22 -10.24
CA SER A 27 5.84 10.60 -10.66
C SER A 27 6.17 12.11 -10.73
N GLU A 28 5.22 13.01 -10.45
CA GLU A 28 5.50 14.44 -10.42
C GLU A 28 6.03 14.90 -9.05
N THR A 29 7.03 15.80 -9.10
CA THR A 29 7.54 16.52 -7.93
C THR A 29 6.64 17.71 -7.65
N LEU A 30 5.85 17.66 -6.58
CA LEU A 30 5.10 18.84 -6.17
C LEU A 30 5.96 19.67 -5.22
N ALA A 31 6.46 20.79 -5.72
CA ALA A 31 7.01 21.83 -4.85
C ALA A 31 5.85 22.55 -4.14
N LEU A 32 5.86 22.55 -2.81
CA LEU A 32 4.88 23.28 -2.03
C LEU A 32 5.13 24.79 -2.19
N ASP A 33 4.34 25.41 -3.06
CA ASP A 33 4.38 26.85 -3.29
C ASP A 33 3.83 27.63 -2.08
N ARG A 34 4.42 28.80 -1.84
CA ARG A 34 4.20 29.68 -0.69
C ARG A 34 2.75 30.12 -0.52
N ARG A 35 1.95 30.07 -1.59
CA ARG A 35 0.56 30.59 -1.67
C ARG A 35 -0.49 29.72 -0.97
N ASN A 36 -0.17 28.47 -0.64
CA ASN A 36 -1.10 27.50 -0.05
C ASN A 36 -0.75 27.10 1.39
N ILE A 37 0.14 27.85 2.03
CA ILE A 37 0.56 27.62 3.41
C ILE A 37 -0.26 28.51 4.34
N PHE A 38 -0.94 27.90 5.30
CA PHE A 38 -1.69 28.59 6.33
C PHE A 38 -0.93 28.55 7.65
N ILE A 39 -0.94 29.64 8.39
CA ILE A 39 -0.31 29.75 9.72
C ILE A 39 -1.30 30.36 10.71
N LEU A 40 -1.46 29.71 11.86
CA LEU A 40 -2.29 30.20 12.96
C LEU A 40 -1.55 30.04 14.30
N PRO A 41 -1.79 30.93 15.28
CA PRO A 41 -1.29 30.71 16.63
C PRO A 41 -1.97 29.49 17.26
N THR A 42 -1.21 28.69 18.00
CA THR A 42 -1.73 27.60 18.83
C THR A 42 -2.28 28.15 20.15
N ALA A 43 -2.86 27.29 20.99
CA ALA A 43 -3.26 27.69 22.35
C ALA A 43 -2.07 28.24 23.17
N THR A 44 -0.88 27.64 23.02
CA THR A 44 0.35 28.14 23.64
C THR A 44 0.81 29.45 23.01
N GLY A 45 0.65 29.61 21.68
CA GLY A 45 0.86 30.88 20.98
C GLY A 45 -0.04 32.01 21.50
N LEU A 46 -1.33 31.74 21.72
CA LEU A 46 -2.26 32.70 22.30
C LEU A 46 -1.88 33.06 23.75
N GLY A 47 -1.50 32.07 24.56
CA GLY A 47 -0.97 32.31 25.91
C GLY A 47 0.29 33.16 25.91
N PHE A 48 1.18 32.95 24.94
CA PHE A 48 2.38 33.76 24.75
C PHE A 48 2.06 35.22 24.37
N VAL A 49 1.10 35.43 23.47
CA VAL A 49 0.61 36.77 23.13
C VAL A 49 -0.01 37.46 24.35
N LEU A 50 -0.82 36.75 25.14
CA LEU A 50 -1.40 37.28 26.37
C LEU A 50 -0.31 37.67 27.38
N LEU A 51 0.72 36.83 27.56
CA LEU A 51 1.87 37.14 28.41
C LEU A 51 2.58 38.43 27.95
N LEU A 52 2.84 38.58 26.64
CA LEU A 52 3.44 39.81 26.10
C LEU A 52 2.59 41.05 26.39
N LEU A 53 1.26 40.95 26.28
CA LEU A 53 0.35 42.06 26.60
C LEU A 53 0.38 42.42 28.08
N LEU A 54 0.41 41.42 28.98
CA LEU A 54 0.51 41.65 30.43
C LEU A 54 1.85 42.29 30.80
N LEU A 55 2.96 41.82 30.24
CA LEU A 55 4.27 42.40 30.45
C LEU A 55 4.34 43.84 29.93
N LEU A 56 3.77 44.10 28.76
CA LEU A 56 3.73 45.44 28.18
C LEU A 56 2.91 46.39 29.05
N LEU A 57 1.74 45.96 29.52
CA LEU A 57 0.90 46.76 30.42
C LEU A 57 1.60 47.03 31.76
N GLY A 58 2.29 46.03 32.30
CA GLY A 58 3.13 46.18 33.49
C GLY A 58 4.27 47.17 33.28
N ALA A 59 4.97 47.08 32.14
CA ALA A 59 6.06 48.01 31.80
C ALA A 59 5.57 49.46 31.71
N ILE A 60 4.40 49.68 31.10
CA ILE A 60 3.76 50.99 30.99
C ILE A 60 3.34 51.51 32.37
N ASN A 61 2.66 50.68 33.17
CA ASN A 61 2.14 51.09 34.48
C ASN A 61 3.26 51.46 35.46
N TYR A 62 4.35 50.67 35.48
CA TYR A 62 5.47 50.89 36.39
C TYR A 62 6.63 51.69 35.78
N ASN A 63 6.49 52.16 34.53
CA ASN A 63 7.55 52.84 33.77
C ASN A 63 8.92 52.11 33.84
N ASN A 64 8.89 50.78 33.72
CA ASN A 64 10.07 49.93 33.93
C ASN A 64 10.75 49.55 32.60
N ASN A 65 11.89 50.19 32.31
CA ASN A 65 12.67 49.98 31.08
C ASN A 65 13.16 48.54 30.89
N LEU A 66 13.44 47.80 31.97
CA LEU A 66 13.88 46.40 31.86
C LEU A 66 12.75 45.49 31.38
N VAL A 67 11.52 45.74 31.83
CA VAL A 67 10.34 44.97 31.40
C VAL A 67 10.02 45.27 29.94
N PHE A 68 10.19 46.53 29.47
CA PHE A 68 10.12 46.85 28.04
C PHE A 68 11.14 46.06 27.22
N ALA A 69 12.42 46.08 27.63
CA ALA A 69 13.48 45.35 26.93
C ALA A 69 13.17 43.84 26.83
N LEU A 70 12.74 43.22 27.93
CA LEU A 70 12.34 41.81 27.95
C LEU A 70 11.14 41.54 27.03
N THR A 71 10.11 42.39 27.08
CA THR A 71 8.90 42.25 26.25
C THR A 71 9.24 42.29 24.77
N PHE A 72 10.06 43.25 24.33
CA PHE A 72 10.48 43.36 22.93
C PHE A 72 11.42 42.23 22.50
N LEU A 73 12.30 41.77 23.39
CA LEU A 73 13.14 40.58 23.13
C LEU A 73 12.26 39.35 22.87
N LEU A 74 11.29 39.07 23.75
CA LEU A 74 10.37 37.95 23.59
C LEU A 74 9.50 38.11 22.34
N ALA A 75 9.00 39.32 22.05
CA ALA A 75 8.29 39.59 20.81
C ALA A 75 9.15 39.26 19.57
N GLY A 76 10.43 39.64 19.58
CA GLY A 76 11.39 39.30 18.54
C GLY A 76 11.56 37.78 18.38
N VAL A 77 11.66 37.03 19.48
CA VAL A 77 11.69 35.56 19.46
C VAL A 77 10.40 34.99 18.87
N GLY A 78 9.24 35.57 19.21
CA GLY A 78 7.95 35.18 18.64
C GLY A 78 7.87 35.37 17.13
N VAL A 79 8.34 36.52 16.62
CA VAL A 79 8.42 36.78 15.18
C VAL A 79 9.37 35.81 14.48
N MET A 80 10.55 35.56 15.06
CA MET A 80 11.50 34.59 14.51
C MET A 80 10.94 33.17 14.51
N ALA A 81 10.22 32.78 15.57
CA ALA A 81 9.54 31.48 15.64
C ALA A 81 8.49 31.36 14.53
N MET A 82 7.68 32.40 14.30
CA MET A 82 6.70 32.43 13.21
C MET A 82 7.36 32.23 11.84
N LEU A 83 8.43 32.98 11.55
CA LEU A 83 9.19 32.88 10.30
C LEU A 83 9.81 31.49 10.13
N GLN A 84 10.38 30.93 11.20
CA GLN A 84 10.98 29.60 11.16
C GLN A 84 9.92 28.50 10.95
N THR A 85 8.76 28.60 11.61
CA THR A 85 7.65 27.65 11.41
C THR A 85 7.16 27.68 9.96
N TRP A 86 7.04 28.85 9.36
CA TRP A 86 6.66 28.97 7.95
C TRP A 86 7.74 28.42 7.01
N ARG A 87 9.02 28.79 7.20
CA ARG A 87 10.16 28.29 6.41
C ARG A 87 10.36 26.78 6.53
N ASN A 88 9.98 26.20 7.67
CA ASN A 88 10.09 24.76 7.89
C ASN A 88 9.15 23.96 6.96
N LEU A 89 8.00 24.54 6.58
CA LEU A 89 7.07 23.92 5.65
C LEU A 89 7.27 24.39 4.20
N ALA A 90 7.66 25.65 4.01
CA ALA A 90 7.86 26.24 2.69
C ALA A 90 9.05 25.60 1.95
N GLY A 91 8.85 25.29 0.67
CA GLY A 91 9.89 24.69 -0.18
C GLY A 91 10.11 23.19 0.02
N VAL A 92 9.29 22.53 0.86
CA VAL A 92 9.26 21.06 0.89
C VAL A 92 8.67 20.56 -0.44
N ARG A 93 9.37 19.63 -1.07
CA ARG A 93 8.96 18.93 -2.28
C ARG A 93 8.55 17.52 -1.90
N LEU A 94 7.36 17.10 -2.31
CA LEU A 94 6.87 15.74 -2.10
C LEU A 94 6.87 15.00 -3.44
N GLU A 95 7.28 13.74 -3.40
CA GLU A 95 7.21 12.79 -4.49
C GLU A 95 6.46 11.56 -3.98
N LEU A 96 5.49 11.07 -4.74
CA LEU A 96 4.72 9.89 -4.36
C LEU A 96 5.22 8.67 -5.11
N ALA A 97 5.74 7.69 -4.36
CA ALA A 97 5.96 6.37 -4.90
C ALA A 97 4.63 5.62 -4.93
N THR A 98 4.40 4.88 -6.02
CA THR A 98 3.22 4.03 -6.18
C THR A 98 3.10 3.06 -5.00
N ALA A 99 1.89 2.93 -4.45
CA ALA A 99 1.62 1.95 -3.41
C ALA A 99 1.46 0.57 -4.03
N ALA A 100 2.06 -0.44 -3.40
CA ALA A 100 1.82 -1.82 -3.78
C ALA A 100 0.34 -2.16 -3.56
N PRO A 101 -0.24 -2.99 -4.42
CA PRO A 101 -1.54 -3.60 -4.18
C PRO A 101 -1.59 -4.29 -2.79
N VAL A 102 -2.73 -4.26 -2.09
CA VAL A 102 -2.86 -4.88 -0.75
C VAL A 102 -4.14 -5.70 -0.55
N GLN A 103 -4.09 -6.69 0.33
CA GLN A 103 -5.25 -7.44 0.79
C GLN A 103 -6.18 -6.58 1.66
N CYS A 104 -7.49 -6.69 1.46
CA CYS A 104 -8.50 -6.07 2.31
C CYS A 104 -8.32 -6.50 3.77
N GLY A 105 -8.38 -5.53 4.69
CA GLY A 105 -8.11 -5.71 6.11
C GLY A 105 -6.66 -5.44 6.51
N ARG A 106 -5.72 -5.35 5.56
CA ARG A 106 -4.35 -4.88 5.82
C ARG A 106 -4.19 -3.42 5.38
N PRO A 107 -3.43 -2.59 6.12
CA PRO A 107 -3.25 -1.19 5.75
C PRO A 107 -2.49 -1.06 4.42
N ALA A 108 -2.99 -0.21 3.53
CA ALA A 108 -2.33 0.15 2.29
C ALA A 108 -1.24 1.18 2.56
N ARG A 109 0.02 0.84 2.26
CA ARG A 109 1.17 1.70 2.51
C ARG A 109 1.50 2.55 1.29
N PHE A 110 1.25 3.84 1.40
CA PHE A 110 1.73 4.83 0.42
C PHE A 110 3.08 5.37 0.88
N THR A 111 4.10 5.25 0.04
CA THR A 111 5.44 5.76 0.36
C THR A 111 5.61 7.11 -0.31
N LEU A 112 5.80 8.15 0.49
CA LEU A 112 6.17 9.47 0.00
C LEU A 112 7.65 9.71 0.25
N THR A 113 8.28 10.37 -0.70
CA THR A 113 9.66 10.85 -0.58
C THR A 113 9.60 12.36 -0.44
N ALA A 114 10.08 12.87 0.68
CA ALA A 114 10.12 14.30 0.98
C ALA A 114 11.55 14.83 0.81
N ARG A 115 11.68 15.98 0.13
CA ARG A 115 12.95 16.67 -0.13
C ARG A 115 12.80 18.14 0.20
N ALA A 116 13.87 18.79 0.66
CA ALA A 116 13.89 20.21 0.92
C ALA A 116 15.32 20.75 0.77
N ASP A 117 15.44 22.05 0.53
CA ASP A 117 16.76 22.71 0.49
C ASP A 117 17.18 23.00 1.95
N GLY A 118 17.96 22.08 2.53
CA GLY A 118 18.41 22.08 3.93
C GLY A 118 17.52 21.28 4.88
N MET A 119 17.94 21.17 6.15
CA MET A 119 17.26 20.37 7.16
C MET A 119 15.87 20.92 7.50
N ARG A 120 14.88 20.03 7.67
CA ARG A 120 13.52 20.34 8.17
C ARG A 120 13.17 19.38 9.30
N THR A 121 12.57 19.90 10.36
CA THR A 121 12.34 19.11 11.59
C THR A 121 10.92 19.27 12.09
N GLY A 122 10.35 18.20 12.65
CA GLY A 122 9.00 18.22 13.20
C GLY A 122 7.95 18.48 12.12
N LEU A 123 8.09 17.82 10.97
CA LEU A 123 7.03 17.73 9.96
C LEU A 123 6.11 16.58 10.31
N ALA A 124 4.83 16.72 9.99
CA ALA A 124 3.83 15.69 10.21
C ALA A 124 2.91 15.56 9.00
N LEU A 125 2.70 14.33 8.56
CA LEU A 125 1.70 13.97 7.58
C LEU A 125 0.47 13.43 8.29
N ASP A 126 -0.70 13.91 7.87
CA ASP A 126 -1.98 13.48 8.39
C ASP A 126 -2.95 13.19 7.26
N SER A 127 -3.76 12.17 7.47
CA SER A 127 -4.78 11.71 6.54
C SER A 127 -6.04 11.40 7.33
N ASP A 128 -7.19 11.61 6.70
CA ASP A 128 -8.48 11.40 7.33
C ASP A 128 -8.59 9.95 7.84
N GLY A 129 -8.76 9.81 9.16
CA GLY A 129 -8.94 8.51 9.82
C GLY A 129 -7.67 7.82 10.33
N THR A 130 -6.48 8.42 10.16
CA THR A 130 -5.21 7.86 10.68
C THR A 130 -4.59 8.76 11.76
N ALA A 131 -3.59 8.24 12.47
CA ALA A 131 -2.76 9.07 13.35
C ALA A 131 -1.71 9.82 12.52
N PRO A 132 -1.32 11.05 12.91
CA PRO A 132 -0.30 11.79 12.19
C PRO A 132 1.06 11.11 12.31
N VAL A 133 1.78 11.03 11.19
CA VAL A 133 3.12 10.45 11.09
C VAL A 133 4.14 11.59 11.11
N TRP A 134 4.99 11.60 12.13
CA TRP A 134 6.05 12.60 12.29
C TRP A 134 7.34 12.15 11.59
N PHE A 135 8.01 13.08 10.93
CA PHE A 135 9.27 12.83 10.23
C PHE A 135 10.09 14.11 10.11
N ASP A 136 11.38 13.92 9.86
CA ASP A 136 12.35 14.97 9.59
C ASP A 136 12.96 14.77 8.21
N ILE A 137 13.37 15.87 7.57
CA ILE A 137 14.09 15.83 6.29
C ILE A 137 15.55 16.23 6.59
N PRO A 138 16.53 15.32 6.44
CA PRO A 138 17.94 15.65 6.61
C PRO A 138 18.41 16.59 5.48
N ALA A 139 19.49 17.33 5.71
CA ALA A 139 19.94 18.38 4.78
C ALA A 139 20.39 17.85 3.40
N GLU A 140 20.92 16.63 3.34
CA GLU A 140 21.59 16.08 2.15
C GLU A 140 20.90 14.83 1.59
N ALA A 141 19.77 14.40 2.17
CA ALA A 141 19.09 13.19 1.74
C ALA A 141 17.56 13.34 1.76
N PRO A 142 16.85 12.63 0.87
CA PRO A 142 15.40 12.54 0.96
C PRO A 142 14.96 11.75 2.19
N ALA A 143 13.88 12.17 2.83
CA ALA A 143 13.19 11.37 3.82
C ALA A 143 12.11 10.52 3.18
N ARG A 144 12.05 9.23 3.51
CA ARG A 144 10.92 8.37 3.13
C ARG A 144 9.94 8.30 4.28
N VAL A 145 8.68 8.57 4.00
CA VAL A 145 7.59 8.54 4.97
C VAL A 145 6.49 7.63 4.45
N HIS A 146 5.96 6.80 5.34
CA HIS A 146 4.94 5.81 5.03
C HIS A 146 3.60 6.28 5.59
N LEU A 147 2.62 6.42 4.71
CA LEU A 147 1.23 6.70 5.05
C LEU A 147 0.43 5.41 4.92
N ASP A 148 0.06 4.84 6.06
CA ASP A 148 -0.68 3.58 6.14
C ASP A 148 -2.19 3.87 6.23
N LEU A 149 -2.93 3.57 5.16
CA LEU A 149 -4.38 3.80 5.07
C LEU A 149 -5.17 2.52 5.36
N PRO A 150 -6.21 2.56 6.20
CA PRO A 150 -7.01 1.37 6.48
C PRO A 150 -7.81 0.93 5.25
N THR A 151 -7.75 -0.36 4.93
CA THR A 151 -8.55 -0.95 3.83
C THR A 151 -9.79 -1.63 4.41
N ARG A 152 -10.97 -1.17 3.98
CA ARG A 152 -12.27 -1.69 4.47
C ARG A 152 -13.06 -2.45 3.40
N ARG A 153 -12.82 -2.16 2.12
CA ARG A 153 -13.54 -2.74 0.98
C ARG A 153 -12.55 -2.98 -0.16
N ARG A 154 -12.86 -3.96 -1.00
CA ARG A 154 -12.14 -4.23 -2.25
C ARG A 154 -12.35 -3.11 -3.28
N GLY A 155 -11.46 -3.03 -4.26
CA GLY A 155 -11.51 -2.08 -5.37
C GLY A 155 -10.41 -1.04 -5.31
N TRP A 156 -10.61 0.09 -5.98
CA TRP A 156 -9.64 1.18 -5.97
C TRP A 156 -9.62 1.90 -4.63
N LEU A 157 -8.41 2.07 -4.09
CA LEU A 157 -8.12 2.91 -2.95
C LEU A 157 -7.33 4.14 -3.41
N ARG A 158 -7.91 5.31 -3.14
CA ARG A 158 -7.31 6.62 -3.39
C ARG A 158 -7.01 7.26 -2.02
N PRO A 159 -5.79 7.76 -1.77
CA PRO A 159 -5.47 8.48 -0.52
C PRO A 159 -6.30 9.75 -0.35
N GLY A 160 -6.65 10.40 -1.45
CA GLY A 160 -7.38 11.66 -1.45
C GLY A 160 -6.53 12.82 -0.95
N ARG A 161 -7.08 13.63 -0.04
CA ARG A 161 -6.45 14.85 0.46
C ARG A 161 -5.71 14.54 1.76
N ILE A 162 -4.40 14.75 1.75
CA ILE A 162 -3.55 14.68 2.93
C ILE A 162 -3.21 16.09 3.42
N ARG A 163 -2.91 16.21 4.71
CA ARG A 163 -2.45 17.44 5.35
C ARG A 163 -1.00 17.28 5.78
N LEU A 164 -0.13 18.17 5.32
CA LEU A 164 1.24 18.29 5.81
C LEU A 164 1.30 19.50 6.74
N PHE A 165 1.77 19.31 7.97
CA PHE A 165 1.84 20.40 8.95
C PHE A 165 3.11 20.36 9.79
N THR A 166 3.37 21.47 10.48
CA THR A 166 4.45 21.59 11.47
C THR A 166 4.07 22.54 12.60
N ARG A 167 4.66 22.29 13.77
CA ARG A 167 4.62 23.18 14.95
C ARG A 167 6.01 23.56 15.44
N TYR A 168 7.05 23.17 14.70
CA TYR A 168 8.44 23.48 15.02
C TYR A 168 8.70 24.99 14.79
N PRO A 169 9.57 25.66 15.58
CA PRO A 169 10.37 25.12 16.69
C PRO A 169 9.69 25.15 18.06
N LEU A 170 9.01 26.25 18.41
CA LEU A 170 8.54 26.50 19.78
C LEU A 170 7.10 26.03 20.06
N GLY A 171 6.38 25.53 19.05
CA GLY A 171 4.98 25.16 19.22
C GLY A 171 4.00 26.34 19.32
N LEU A 172 4.46 27.58 19.16
CA LEU A 172 3.63 28.79 19.22
C LEU A 172 2.70 28.94 18.00
N PHE A 173 3.12 28.40 16.86
CA PHE A 173 2.38 28.49 15.60
C PHE A 173 2.14 27.09 15.03
N HIS A 174 0.99 26.93 14.40
CA HIS A 174 0.63 25.77 13.60
C HIS A 174 0.59 26.19 12.14
N CYS A 175 1.47 25.57 11.35
CA CYS A 175 1.59 25.85 9.92
C CYS A 175 1.22 24.59 9.16
N TRP A 176 0.31 24.68 8.19
CA TRP A 176 -0.15 23.52 7.43
C TRP A 176 -0.47 23.85 5.98
N THR A 177 -0.48 22.80 5.16
CA THR A 177 -0.90 22.80 3.77
C THR A 177 -1.61 21.50 3.47
N HIS A 178 -2.46 21.52 2.45
CA HIS A 178 -3.13 20.32 1.96
C HIS A 178 -2.55 19.92 0.60
N VAL A 179 -2.35 18.62 0.41
CA VAL A 179 -1.88 18.02 -0.83
C VAL A 179 -2.87 16.96 -1.26
N SER A 180 -3.30 16.99 -2.51
CA SER A 180 -4.16 15.95 -3.07
C SER A 180 -3.30 14.91 -3.78
N LEU A 181 -3.31 13.68 -3.29
CA LEU A 181 -2.60 12.56 -3.92
C LEU A 181 -3.52 11.90 -4.94
N SER A 182 -3.11 11.90 -6.20
CA SER A 182 -3.89 11.30 -7.29
C SER A 182 -3.60 9.80 -7.51
N ALA A 183 -2.54 9.25 -6.89
CA ALA A 183 -2.23 7.84 -7.07
C ALA A 183 -3.36 6.96 -6.54
N ARG A 184 -3.50 5.80 -7.18
CA ARG A 184 -4.44 4.76 -6.80
C ARG A 184 -3.68 3.46 -6.61
N THR A 185 -4.09 2.69 -5.62
CA THR A 185 -3.75 1.27 -5.50
C THR A 185 -5.05 0.47 -5.50
N TRP A 186 -4.98 -0.81 -5.78
CA TRP A 186 -6.15 -1.68 -5.72
C TRP A 186 -6.05 -2.63 -4.53
N VAL A 187 -7.21 -2.91 -3.94
CA VAL A 187 -7.37 -3.75 -2.77
C VAL A 187 -8.13 -5.01 -3.17
N TRP A 188 -7.51 -6.18 -3.05
CA TRP A 188 -8.20 -7.45 -3.32
C TRP A 188 -8.89 -8.00 -2.06
N PRO A 189 -9.94 -8.82 -2.22
CA PRO A 189 -10.64 -9.43 -1.10
C PRO A 189 -9.72 -10.24 -0.18
N ALA A 190 -10.05 -10.32 1.11
CA ALA A 190 -9.38 -11.25 2.01
C ALA A 190 -9.73 -12.70 1.65
N PRO A 191 -8.77 -13.64 1.60
CA PRO A 191 -9.07 -15.03 1.29
C PRO A 191 -10.11 -15.60 2.27
N ALA A 192 -10.89 -16.58 1.82
CA ALA A 192 -11.83 -17.29 2.67
C ALA A 192 -11.09 -18.14 3.71
N ASP A 193 -11.51 -18.08 4.98
CA ASP A 193 -10.88 -18.82 6.09
C ASP A 193 -11.07 -20.34 5.95
N THR A 194 -12.23 -20.75 5.43
CA THR A 194 -12.59 -22.15 5.17
C THR A 194 -13.03 -22.34 3.71
N GLY A 195 -12.66 -23.47 3.11
CA GLY A 195 -12.97 -23.78 1.73
C GLY A 195 -12.40 -25.14 1.32
N GLY A 196 -13.11 -25.84 0.45
CA GLY A 196 -12.62 -27.09 -0.16
C GLY A 196 -11.45 -26.83 -1.10
N ALA A 197 -10.76 -27.91 -1.49
CA ALA A 197 -9.64 -27.86 -2.42
C ALA A 197 -10.05 -27.19 -3.76
N PRO A 198 -9.12 -26.53 -4.46
CA PRO A 198 -9.39 -25.96 -5.77
C PRO A 198 -9.90 -27.05 -6.73
N PRO A 199 -10.92 -26.75 -7.55
CA PRO A 199 -11.45 -27.71 -8.50
C PRO A 199 -10.33 -28.07 -9.50
N GLN A 200 -9.91 -29.33 -9.48
CA GLN A 200 -9.04 -29.85 -10.53
C GLN A 200 -9.85 -29.83 -11.83
N ALA A 201 -9.26 -29.35 -12.93
CA ALA A 201 -9.92 -29.48 -14.21
C ALA A 201 -10.09 -30.98 -14.49
N GLY A 202 -11.32 -31.48 -14.35
CA GLY A 202 -11.72 -32.70 -15.01
C GLY A 202 -11.44 -32.48 -16.49
N ARG A 203 -10.56 -33.31 -17.06
CA ARG A 203 -10.17 -33.31 -18.48
C ARG A 203 -11.42 -32.99 -19.29
N ARG A 204 -11.48 -31.82 -19.94
CA ARG A 204 -12.50 -31.61 -20.98
C ARG A 204 -12.32 -32.80 -21.92
N PRO A 205 -13.36 -33.61 -22.20
CA PRO A 205 -13.25 -34.55 -23.28
C PRO A 205 -12.97 -33.69 -24.52
N SER A 206 -11.73 -33.74 -25.00
CA SER A 206 -11.43 -33.30 -26.34
C SER A 206 -12.36 -34.12 -27.24
N GLU A 207 -13.01 -33.47 -28.21
CA GLU A 207 -13.87 -34.17 -29.18
C GLU A 207 -13.08 -35.18 -30.03
N ASP A 208 -11.76 -35.23 -29.88
CA ASP A 208 -10.93 -36.35 -30.30
C ASP A 208 -10.83 -37.40 -29.19
N GLY A 209 -11.71 -38.39 -29.29
CA GLY A 209 -11.72 -39.60 -28.49
C GLY A 209 -10.38 -40.35 -28.59
N THR A 210 -9.48 -40.09 -27.64
CA THR A 210 -8.46 -41.05 -27.25
C THR A 210 -8.61 -41.35 -25.77
N GLN A 211 -9.32 -42.45 -25.50
CA GLN A 211 -9.15 -43.21 -24.27
C GLN A 211 -7.68 -43.66 -24.18
N GLY A 212 -6.86 -42.84 -23.54
CA GLY A 212 -5.53 -43.24 -23.11
C GLY A 212 -5.57 -43.55 -21.62
N ARG A 213 -5.81 -44.81 -21.25
CA ARG A 213 -5.05 -45.43 -20.14
C ARG A 213 -3.60 -45.53 -20.63
N GLY A 214 -2.93 -44.39 -20.71
CA GLY A 214 -1.54 -44.27 -21.10
C GLY A 214 -0.71 -44.38 -19.84
N GLN A 215 0.03 -45.47 -19.74
CA GLN A 215 1.13 -45.65 -18.80
C GLN A 215 2.00 -44.38 -18.81
N ASP A 216 2.08 -43.70 -17.66
CA ASP A 216 2.61 -42.34 -17.48
C ASP A 216 3.93 -42.10 -18.22
N ASP A 217 3.88 -41.37 -19.35
CA ASP A 217 4.99 -40.76 -20.11
C ASP A 217 6.37 -41.44 -19.99
N PHE A 218 6.61 -42.40 -20.89
CA PHE A 218 7.90 -43.02 -21.14
C PHE A 218 8.97 -41.96 -21.45
N ARG A 219 9.97 -41.81 -20.56
CA ARG A 219 11.10 -40.88 -20.71
C ARG A 219 12.30 -41.49 -21.43
N GLY A 220 12.47 -42.79 -21.35
CA GLY A 220 13.60 -43.47 -21.97
C GLY A 220 13.95 -44.79 -21.28
N PHE A 221 15.14 -45.28 -21.57
CA PHE A 221 15.69 -46.49 -21.01
C PHE A 221 16.87 -46.16 -20.09
N ARG A 222 16.89 -46.76 -18.90
CA ARG A 222 18.03 -46.71 -17.98
C ARG A 222 18.61 -48.11 -17.80
N THR A 223 19.91 -48.23 -17.58
CA THR A 223 20.51 -49.50 -17.16
C THR A 223 19.91 -49.97 -15.84
N TYR A 224 19.51 -51.23 -15.78
CA TYR A 224 18.96 -51.87 -14.59
C TYR A 224 19.97 -51.90 -13.44
N HIS A 225 19.52 -51.56 -12.24
CA HIS A 225 20.28 -51.72 -11.01
C HIS A 225 19.61 -52.71 -10.06
N PRO A 226 20.37 -53.48 -9.26
CA PRO A 226 19.80 -54.35 -8.24
C PRO A 226 18.93 -53.55 -7.25
N GLY A 227 17.62 -53.83 -7.24
CA GLY A 227 16.61 -53.07 -6.47
C GLY A 227 15.49 -52.49 -7.35
N ASP A 228 15.72 -52.42 -8.66
CA ASP A 228 14.73 -51.96 -9.64
C ASP A 228 13.61 -53.01 -9.88
N SER A 229 12.38 -52.56 -10.14
CA SER A 229 11.24 -53.46 -10.34
C SER A 229 11.33 -54.22 -11.68
N LEU A 230 11.30 -55.55 -11.62
CA LEU A 230 11.32 -56.44 -12.79
C LEU A 230 10.14 -56.25 -13.76
N ARG A 231 9.04 -55.62 -13.30
CA ARG A 231 7.87 -55.32 -14.14
C ARG A 231 8.12 -54.22 -15.17
N LEU A 232 9.14 -53.39 -14.93
CA LEU A 232 9.47 -52.24 -15.77
C LEU A 232 10.61 -52.56 -16.75
N VAL A 233 11.18 -53.77 -16.69
CA VAL A 233 12.27 -54.22 -17.56
C VAL A 233 11.78 -54.33 -19.00
N ASP A 234 12.54 -53.76 -19.93
CA ASP A 234 12.32 -53.96 -21.36
C ASP A 234 12.94 -55.28 -21.83
N TRP A 235 12.15 -56.34 -21.74
CA TRP A 235 12.54 -57.67 -22.21
C TRP A 235 12.83 -57.72 -23.70
N LYS A 236 12.30 -56.79 -24.52
CA LYS A 236 12.61 -56.74 -25.96
C LYS A 236 13.98 -56.15 -26.22
N ALA A 237 14.42 -55.19 -25.41
CA ALA A 237 15.79 -54.67 -25.47
C ALA A 237 16.80 -55.74 -25.03
N TYR A 238 16.48 -56.51 -23.97
CA TYR A 238 17.32 -57.61 -23.51
C TYR A 238 17.49 -58.71 -24.58
N ALA A 239 16.41 -59.08 -25.27
CA ALA A 239 16.46 -60.08 -26.34
C ALA A 239 17.29 -59.65 -27.57
N ARG A 240 17.66 -58.37 -27.68
CA ARG A 240 18.51 -57.82 -28.77
C ARG A 240 19.96 -57.60 -28.35
N GLU A 241 20.40 -58.20 -27.24
CA GLU A 241 21.75 -58.07 -26.66
C GLU A 241 22.11 -56.63 -26.21
N GLN A 242 21.11 -55.75 -26.01
CA GLN A 242 21.33 -54.34 -25.63
C GLN A 242 21.48 -54.11 -24.11
N GLY A 243 21.68 -55.19 -23.35
CA GLY A 243 21.76 -55.18 -21.88
C GLY A 243 20.38 -55.09 -21.20
N LEU A 244 20.37 -55.24 -19.87
CA LEU A 244 19.13 -55.15 -19.07
C LEU A 244 18.77 -53.68 -18.87
N GLN A 245 17.71 -53.23 -19.54
CA GLN A 245 17.23 -51.86 -19.49
C GLN A 245 15.86 -51.79 -18.81
N ILE A 246 15.63 -50.76 -18.01
CA ILE A 246 14.34 -50.47 -17.39
C ILE A 246 13.69 -49.26 -18.07
N LYS A 247 12.38 -49.36 -18.32
CA LYS A 247 11.56 -48.25 -18.83
C LYS A 247 11.40 -47.22 -17.72
N GLU A 248 11.91 -46.01 -17.96
CA GLU A 248 11.75 -44.88 -17.06
C GLU A 248 10.48 -44.12 -17.42
N PHE A 249 9.61 -43.91 -16.43
CA PHE A 249 8.34 -43.20 -16.55
C PHE A 249 8.44 -41.95 -15.69
N GLY A 250 8.17 -40.77 -16.26
CA GLY A 250 8.39 -39.50 -15.57
C GLY A 250 7.46 -38.41 -16.08
N GLY A 251 6.20 -38.46 -15.64
CA GLY A 251 5.25 -37.38 -15.84
C GLY A 251 5.27 -36.40 -14.68
N ASP A 252 5.83 -35.21 -14.90
CA ASP A 252 5.52 -34.03 -14.08
C ASP A 252 4.07 -33.64 -14.38
N ARG A 253 3.12 -34.25 -13.65
CA ARG A 253 1.69 -33.97 -13.84
C ARG A 253 1.37 -32.61 -13.24
N SER A 254 1.74 -31.55 -13.96
CA SER A 254 1.12 -30.24 -13.76
C SER A 254 -0.36 -30.37 -14.10
N VAL A 255 -1.20 -30.43 -13.06
CA VAL A 255 -2.65 -30.40 -13.23
C VAL A 255 -3.02 -28.96 -13.52
N ASP A 256 -3.71 -28.72 -14.63
CA ASP A 256 -4.23 -27.39 -14.93
C ASP A 256 -5.50 -27.15 -14.11
N TYR A 257 -5.60 -25.98 -13.49
CA TYR A 257 -6.76 -25.58 -12.68
C TYR A 257 -7.54 -24.46 -13.36
N TRP A 258 -8.86 -24.59 -13.41
CA TRP A 258 -9.75 -23.53 -13.88
C TRP A 258 -10.62 -23.05 -12.73
N LEU A 259 -10.38 -21.81 -12.32
CA LEU A 259 -11.13 -21.15 -11.25
C LEU A 259 -12.30 -20.40 -11.88
N ASP A 260 -13.51 -20.95 -11.76
CA ASP A 260 -14.71 -20.40 -12.39
C ASP A 260 -15.66 -19.79 -11.36
N PHE A 261 -15.96 -18.51 -11.52
CA PHE A 261 -16.88 -17.76 -10.65
C PHE A 261 -18.32 -18.29 -10.69
N ASN A 262 -18.79 -18.79 -11.84
CA ASN A 262 -20.17 -19.27 -11.99
C ASN A 262 -20.35 -20.71 -11.52
N ALA A 263 -19.26 -21.48 -11.41
CA ALA A 263 -19.27 -22.84 -10.89
C ALA A 263 -19.37 -22.91 -9.34
N LEU A 264 -19.25 -21.76 -8.66
CA LEU A 264 -19.30 -21.67 -7.20
C LEU A 264 -20.74 -21.71 -6.68
N ALA A 265 -20.97 -22.54 -5.66
CA ALA A 265 -22.29 -22.77 -5.05
C ALA A 265 -22.75 -21.62 -4.14
N GLU A 266 -21.85 -20.74 -3.69
CA GLU A 266 -22.22 -19.58 -2.88
C GLU A 266 -23.13 -18.62 -3.63
N HIS A 267 -24.05 -17.96 -2.95
CA HIS A 267 -24.95 -16.99 -3.57
C HIS A 267 -24.40 -15.56 -3.50
N ASP A 268 -23.59 -15.27 -2.48
CA ASP A 268 -22.97 -13.97 -2.29
C ASP A 268 -21.74 -13.79 -3.18
N THR A 269 -21.71 -12.66 -3.91
CA THR A 269 -20.60 -12.31 -4.81
C THR A 269 -19.30 -12.14 -4.04
N GLU A 270 -19.33 -11.52 -2.85
CA GLU A 270 -18.10 -11.31 -2.08
C GLU A 270 -17.54 -12.65 -1.59
N ALA A 271 -18.38 -13.54 -1.06
CA ALA A 271 -17.96 -14.89 -0.67
C ALA A 271 -17.29 -15.67 -1.81
N ARG A 272 -17.85 -15.61 -3.04
CA ARG A 272 -17.25 -16.22 -4.24
C ARG A 272 -15.86 -15.65 -4.52
N LEU A 273 -15.71 -14.32 -4.52
CA LEU A 273 -14.43 -13.67 -4.77
C LEU A 273 -13.39 -14.04 -3.72
N ARG A 274 -13.77 -14.07 -2.42
CA ARG A 274 -12.88 -14.48 -1.32
C ARG A 274 -12.39 -15.93 -1.49
N ARG A 275 -13.23 -16.83 -2.00
CA ARG A 275 -12.85 -18.21 -2.30
C ARG A 275 -11.91 -18.30 -3.50
N LEU A 276 -12.18 -17.56 -4.58
CA LEU A 276 -11.28 -17.50 -5.74
C LEU A 276 -9.91 -16.94 -5.36
N VAL A 277 -9.85 -15.87 -4.55
CA VAL A 277 -8.58 -15.33 -4.03
C VAL A 277 -7.81 -16.40 -3.26
N ARG A 278 -8.48 -17.15 -2.38
CA ARG A 278 -7.84 -18.25 -1.63
C ARG A 278 -7.18 -19.26 -2.58
N TRP A 279 -7.92 -19.75 -3.57
CA TRP A 279 -7.38 -20.73 -4.53
C TRP A 279 -6.25 -20.16 -5.39
N VAL A 280 -6.33 -18.90 -5.83
CA VAL A 280 -5.22 -18.23 -6.54
C VAL A 280 -3.95 -18.24 -5.69
N LEU A 281 -4.05 -17.91 -4.39
CA LEU A 281 -2.91 -17.88 -3.49
C LEU A 281 -2.36 -19.29 -3.18
N GLU A 282 -3.22 -20.28 -3.00
CA GLU A 282 -2.82 -21.68 -2.80
C GLU A 282 -2.10 -22.24 -4.04
N LEU A 283 -2.66 -22.04 -5.24
CA LEU A 283 -2.08 -22.54 -6.50
C LEU A 283 -0.79 -21.82 -6.89
N ASP A 284 -0.68 -20.51 -6.61
CA ASP A 284 0.58 -19.76 -6.78
C ASP A 284 1.67 -20.29 -5.83
N ARG A 285 1.33 -20.53 -4.56
CA ARG A 285 2.27 -21.10 -3.58
C ARG A 285 2.77 -22.48 -4.01
N ASP A 286 1.88 -23.31 -4.53
CA ASP A 286 2.19 -24.67 -4.97
C ASP A 286 2.73 -24.71 -6.43
N GLN A 287 2.99 -23.53 -7.03
CA GLN A 287 3.55 -23.34 -8.39
C GLN A 287 2.77 -24.05 -9.51
N GLN A 288 1.47 -24.24 -9.32
CA GLN A 288 0.58 -24.89 -10.28
C GLN A 288 0.16 -23.93 -11.40
N ARG A 289 -0.23 -24.47 -12.56
CA ARG A 289 -0.85 -23.67 -13.63
C ARG A 289 -2.33 -23.49 -13.38
N TYR A 290 -2.81 -22.26 -13.49
CA TYR A 290 -4.21 -21.96 -13.29
C TYR A 290 -4.71 -20.80 -14.16
N GLY A 291 -6.01 -20.83 -14.45
CA GLY A 291 -6.76 -19.81 -15.18
C GLY A 291 -7.94 -19.34 -14.34
N LEU A 292 -8.44 -18.13 -14.63
CA LEU A 292 -9.54 -17.51 -13.90
C LEU A 292 -10.64 -17.09 -14.87
N ARG A 293 -11.88 -17.49 -14.58
CA ARG A 293 -13.08 -17.08 -15.32
C ARG A 293 -13.99 -16.27 -14.42
N LEU A 294 -14.20 -15.02 -14.82
CA LEU A 294 -15.16 -14.09 -14.22
C LEU A 294 -16.23 -13.75 -15.27
N PRO A 295 -17.44 -13.36 -14.86
CA PRO A 295 -18.44 -12.84 -15.80
C PRO A 295 -17.86 -11.68 -16.65
N GLY A 296 -17.79 -11.89 -17.96
CA GLY A 296 -17.26 -10.91 -18.92
C GLY A 296 -15.73 -10.84 -19.03
N MET A 297 -14.97 -11.71 -18.34
CA MET A 297 -13.50 -11.71 -18.39
C MET A 297 -12.93 -13.12 -18.19
N GLU A 298 -12.04 -13.56 -19.07
CA GLU A 298 -11.30 -14.81 -18.95
C GLU A 298 -9.80 -14.55 -18.96
N ILE A 299 -9.10 -15.03 -17.92
CA ILE A 299 -7.65 -15.04 -17.82
C ILE A 299 -7.18 -16.46 -18.11
N THR A 300 -6.41 -16.60 -19.19
CA THR A 300 -5.88 -17.90 -19.64
C THR A 300 -4.93 -18.53 -18.64
N LEU A 301 -4.72 -19.84 -18.78
CA LEU A 301 -3.78 -20.62 -17.96
C LEU A 301 -2.38 -19.99 -17.96
N GLY A 302 -1.88 -19.71 -16.77
CA GLY A 302 -0.53 -19.20 -16.55
C GLY A 302 0.02 -19.68 -15.21
N ARG A 303 1.25 -19.26 -14.90
CA ARG A 303 1.92 -19.52 -13.62
C ARG A 303 2.82 -18.35 -13.24
N GLY A 304 3.16 -18.25 -11.95
CA GLY A 304 4.11 -17.27 -11.44
C GLY A 304 3.49 -15.93 -11.03
N PRO A 305 4.32 -14.97 -10.60
CA PRO A 305 3.88 -13.75 -9.93
C PRO A 305 2.98 -12.87 -10.81
N ASP A 306 3.26 -12.78 -12.11
CA ASP A 306 2.46 -11.99 -13.06
C ASP A 306 1.06 -12.58 -13.28
N GLN A 307 0.93 -13.91 -13.20
CA GLN A 307 -0.39 -14.56 -13.26
C GLN A 307 -1.17 -14.26 -11.98
N ARG A 308 -0.52 -14.38 -10.81
CA ARG A 308 -1.14 -14.05 -9.52
C ARG A 308 -1.64 -12.62 -9.52
N GLU A 309 -0.79 -11.66 -9.92
CA GLU A 309 -1.15 -10.24 -9.89
C GLU A 309 -2.33 -9.93 -10.81
N ARG A 310 -2.32 -10.45 -12.05
CA ARG A 310 -3.45 -10.30 -12.99
C ARG A 310 -4.76 -10.88 -12.42
N CYS A 311 -4.71 -12.07 -11.84
CA CYS A 311 -5.88 -12.70 -11.23
C CYS A 311 -6.40 -11.92 -10.01
N LEU A 312 -5.51 -11.50 -9.10
CA LEU A 312 -5.90 -10.72 -7.92
C LEU A 312 -6.45 -9.34 -8.30
N GLN A 313 -5.88 -8.69 -9.31
CA GLN A 313 -6.37 -7.42 -9.82
C GLN A 313 -7.78 -7.56 -10.40
N ALA A 314 -8.03 -8.59 -11.22
CA ALA A 314 -9.36 -8.86 -11.77
C ALA A 314 -10.39 -9.12 -10.65
N LEU A 315 -10.02 -9.88 -9.62
CA LEU A 315 -10.86 -10.12 -8.44
C LEU A 315 -11.10 -8.86 -7.61
N ALA A 316 -10.10 -7.98 -7.49
CA ALA A 316 -10.21 -6.71 -6.78
C ALA A 316 -11.19 -5.75 -7.47
N LEU A 317 -11.17 -5.69 -8.80
CA LEU A 317 -11.94 -4.74 -9.59
C LEU A 317 -13.29 -5.29 -10.08
N PHE A 318 -13.62 -6.55 -9.76
CA PHE A 318 -14.88 -7.16 -10.19
C PHE A 318 -16.11 -6.43 -9.60
N GLY A 319 -16.92 -5.87 -10.51
CA GLY A 319 -18.14 -5.13 -10.17
C GLY A 319 -17.88 -3.76 -9.53
N VAL A 320 -16.67 -3.22 -9.64
CA VAL A 320 -16.31 -1.88 -9.12
C VAL A 320 -16.25 -0.90 -10.30
N SER A 321 -17.11 0.12 -10.27
CA SER A 321 -17.05 1.25 -11.20
C SER A 321 -15.85 2.16 -10.86
N ASP A 322 -15.17 2.69 -11.88
CA ASP A 322 -13.95 3.52 -11.76
C ASP A 322 -14.16 4.87 -11.02
#